data_AF-A0A078GAP8-F1
#
_entry.id   AF-A0A078GAP8-F1
#
_cell.length_a   1.000
_cell.length_b   1.000
_cell.length_c   1.000
_cell.angle_alpha   90.00
_cell.angle_beta   90.00
_cell.angle_gamma   90.00
#
_symmetry.space_group_name_H-M   'P 1'
#
loop_
_entity.id
_entity.type
_entity.pdbx_description
1 polymer ?
#
loop_
_entity_poly.entity_id
_entity_poly.type
_entity_poly.pdbx_seq_one_letter_code
_entity_poly.pdbx_strand_id
1 'polypeptide(L)'
;MAESKISKRMVKQTMGKKKNNKKGHESGSGSGLLRMKVRKLQILIPGGKRCNHPNLLLLKTVDYIVYLKLKLRLLKALSNSF
;
A
#
# COMPACT_ATOMS: atom_id res chain seq x y z
N MET A 1 -40.28 46.00 -10.19
CA MET A 1 -40.29 44.82 -9.29
C MET A 1 -39.24 43.77 -9.72
N ALA A 2 -38.00 44.17 -10.02
CA ALA A 2 -37.00 43.29 -10.65
C ALA A 2 -35.68 43.17 -9.87
N GLU A 3 -35.64 43.59 -8.60
CA GLU A 3 -34.38 43.68 -7.85
C GLU A 3 -34.23 42.64 -6.72
N SER A 4 -35.28 41.87 -6.40
CA SER A 4 -35.27 40.93 -5.27
C SER A 4 -34.80 39.50 -5.59
N LYS A 5 -34.26 39.23 -6.79
CA LYS A 5 -33.85 37.86 -7.20
C LYS A 5 -32.33 37.64 -7.27
N ILE A 6 -31.53 38.70 -7.24
CA ILE A 6 -30.07 38.62 -7.39
C ILE A 6 -29.40 38.25 -6.05
N SER A 7 -29.88 38.79 -4.94
CA SER A 7 -29.34 38.58 -3.59
C SER A 7 -29.49 37.13 -3.08
N LYS A 8 -30.46 36.37 -3.58
CA LYS A 8 -30.62 34.93 -3.23
C LYS A 8 -29.64 34.00 -3.96
N ARG A 9 -28.99 34.45 -5.04
CA ARG A 9 -28.02 33.63 -5.81
C ARG A 9 -26.60 33.71 -5.23
N MET A 10 -26.21 34.82 -4.61
CA MET A 10 -24.85 34.98 -4.07
C MET A 10 -24.61 34.21 -2.76
N VAL A 11 -25.66 33.93 -1.97
CA VAL A 11 -25.51 33.17 -0.70
C VAL A 11 -25.40 31.65 -0.92
N LYS A 12 -25.74 31.14 -2.11
CA LYS A 12 -25.67 29.69 -2.39
C LYS A 12 -24.28 29.23 -2.87
N GLN A 13 -23.34 30.15 -3.09
CA GLN A 13 -21.99 29.84 -3.57
C GLN A 13 -20.94 29.73 -2.45
N THR A 14 -21.28 29.92 -1.18
CA THR A 14 -20.34 29.81 -0.04
C THR A 14 -20.37 28.45 0.68
N MET A 15 -20.90 27.40 0.06
CA MET A 15 -20.76 26.03 0.56
C MET A 15 -19.75 25.29 -0.29
N GLY A 16 -18.47 25.48 0.03
CA GLY A 16 -17.38 24.66 -0.45
C GLY A 16 -17.70 23.19 -0.19
N LYS A 17 -18.17 22.49 -1.23
CA LYS A 17 -18.25 21.04 -1.25
C LYS A 17 -16.83 20.50 -1.35
N LYS A 18 -16.13 20.53 -0.22
CA LYS A 18 -15.03 19.63 0.10
C LYS A 18 -15.58 18.22 -0.10
N LYS A 19 -15.33 17.65 -1.28
CA LYS A 19 -15.73 16.29 -1.62
C LYS A 19 -14.86 15.38 -0.77
N ASN A 20 -15.34 15.10 0.43
CA ASN A 20 -14.74 14.18 1.37
C ASN A 20 -14.50 12.87 0.62
N ASN A 21 -13.22 12.49 0.55
CA ASN A 21 -12.76 11.16 0.20
C ASN A 21 -13.45 10.15 1.13
N LYS A 22 -14.65 9.70 0.74
CA LYS A 22 -15.28 8.51 1.32
C LYS A 22 -14.51 7.30 0.79
N LYS A 23 -13.33 7.07 1.39
CA LYS A 23 -12.81 5.73 1.57
C LYS A 23 -13.72 5.07 2.62
N GLY A 24 -14.79 4.43 2.17
CA GLY A 24 -15.56 3.43 2.93
C GLY A 24 -15.66 2.22 2.00
N HIS A 25 -14.75 1.27 2.12
CA HIS A 25 -14.87 0.03 2.90
C HIS A 25 -16.10 -0.81 2.52
N GLU A 26 -15.79 -2.06 2.15
CA GLU A 26 -16.62 -3.27 2.26
C GLU A 26 -17.48 -3.69 1.07
N SER A 27 -16.86 -4.47 0.17
CA SER A 27 -17.33 -5.81 -0.16
C SER A 27 -16.19 -6.63 -0.79
N GLY A 28 -15.60 -7.54 -0.01
CA GLY A 28 -14.50 -8.40 -0.48
C GLY A 28 -13.69 -9.04 0.65
N SER A 29 -14.36 -9.85 1.46
CA SER A 29 -13.94 -10.45 2.75
C SER A 29 -12.61 -11.27 2.79
N GLY A 30 -11.84 -11.36 1.71
CA GLY A 30 -10.53 -12.04 1.72
C GLY A 30 -9.53 -11.57 0.67
N SER A 31 -10.02 -11.09 -0.48
CA SER A 31 -9.18 -10.66 -1.60
C SER A 31 -8.40 -9.37 -1.32
N GLY A 32 -8.99 -8.42 -0.57
CA GLY A 32 -8.33 -7.16 -0.20
C GLY A 32 -7.15 -7.36 0.76
N LEU A 33 -7.31 -8.26 1.73
CA LEU A 33 -6.28 -8.61 2.70
C LEU A 33 -5.11 -9.36 2.04
N LEU A 34 -5.41 -10.30 1.13
CA LEU A 34 -4.38 -10.96 0.33
C LEU A 34 -3.61 -9.97 -0.55
N ARG A 35 -4.30 -9.06 -1.23
CA ARG A 35 -3.64 -7.98 -2.01
C ARG A 35 -2.74 -7.10 -1.13
N MET A 36 -3.17 -6.76 0.08
CA MET A 36 -2.34 -6.02 1.04
C MET A 36 -1.09 -6.81 1.44
N LYS A 37 -1.22 -8.11 1.73
CA LYS A 37 -0.08 -8.99 2.08
C LYS A 37 0.90 -9.11 0.91
N VAL A 38 0.41 -9.33 -0.31
CA VAL A 38 1.26 -9.39 -1.52
C VAL A 38 1.98 -8.06 -1.73
N ARG A 39 1.30 -6.92 -1.57
CA ARG A 39 1.93 -5.60 -1.69
C ARG A 39 3.01 -5.37 -0.63
N LYS A 40 2.76 -5.79 0.62
CA LYS A 40 3.78 -5.74 1.69
C LYS A 40 4.99 -6.60 1.33
N LEU A 41 4.76 -7.81 0.80
CA LEU A 41 5.83 -8.71 0.37
C LEU A 41 6.66 -8.09 -0.77
N GLN A 42 6.02 -7.48 -1.78
CA GLN A 42 6.72 -6.79 -2.87
C GLN A 42 7.63 -5.65 -2.39
N ILE A 43 7.29 -4.99 -1.28
CA ILE A 43 8.12 -3.93 -0.70
C ILE A 43 9.31 -4.52 0.07
N LEU A 44 9.11 -5.64 0.76
CA LEU A 44 10.14 -6.26 1.60
C LEU A 44 11.23 -6.95 0.79
N ILE A 45 10.86 -7.59 -0.32
CA ILE A 45 11.79 -8.39 -1.12
C ILE A 45 12.57 -7.48 -2.09
N PRO A 46 13.92 -7.59 -2.15
CA PRO A 46 14.71 -6.87 -3.15
C PRO A 46 14.23 -7.18 -4.57
N GLY A 47 13.91 -6.13 -5.34
CA GLY A 47 13.32 -6.27 -6.69
C GLY A 47 11.85 -6.70 -6.71
N GLY A 48 11.21 -6.91 -5.56
CA GLY A 48 9.83 -7.37 -5.43
C GLY A 48 8.79 -6.41 -6.03
N LYS A 49 9.04 -5.09 -6.02
CA LYS A 49 8.17 -4.09 -6.66
C LYS A 49 8.02 -4.27 -8.17
N ARG A 50 9.00 -4.89 -8.84
CA ARG A 50 8.98 -5.19 -10.28
C ARG A 50 8.33 -6.55 -10.59
N CYS A 51 8.03 -7.35 -9.56
CA CYS A 51 7.46 -8.68 -9.69
C CYS A 51 5.92 -8.58 -9.70
N ASN A 52 5.36 -8.44 -10.90
CA ASN A 52 3.90 -8.41 -11.10
C ASN A 52 3.27 -9.82 -11.06
N HIS A 53 4.07 -10.86 -11.34
CA HIS A 53 3.62 -12.25 -11.27
C HIS A 53 3.81 -12.84 -9.86
N PRO A 54 2.79 -13.49 -9.28
CA PRO A 54 2.85 -14.03 -7.92
C PRO A 54 3.92 -15.11 -7.78
N ASN A 55 4.08 -15.99 -8.77
CA ASN A 55 5.07 -17.07 -8.73
C ASN A 55 6.50 -16.54 -8.70
N LEU A 56 6.78 -15.50 -9.49
CA LEU A 56 8.10 -14.86 -9.50
C LEU A 56 8.40 -14.18 -8.16
N LEU A 57 7.40 -13.52 -7.56
CA LEU A 57 7.53 -12.92 -6.23
C LEU A 57 7.83 -13.98 -5.16
N LEU A 58 7.17 -15.13 -5.21
CA LEU A 58 7.41 -16.24 -4.29
C LEU A 58 8.82 -16.82 -4.47
N LEU A 59 9.27 -17.04 -5.71
CA LEU A 59 10.63 -17.52 -5.98
C LEU A 59 11.69 -16.57 -5.41
N LYS A 60 11.57 -15.27 -5.69
CA LYS A 60 12.46 -14.25 -5.12
C LYS A 60 12.40 -14.19 -3.60
N THR A 61 11.24 -14.46 -3.02
CA THR A 61 11.07 -14.53 -1.56
C THR A 61 11.87 -15.68 -0.98
N VAL A 62 11.79 -16.87 -1.59
CA VAL A 62 12.56 -18.05 -1.15
C VAL A 62 14.05 -17.78 -1.25
N ASP A 63 14.52 -17.26 -2.40
CA ASP A 63 15.92 -16.89 -2.60
C ASP A 63 16.42 -15.94 -1.50
N TYR A 64 15.62 -14.92 -1.19
CA TYR A 64 15.99 -13.90 -0.21
C TYR A 64 15.99 -14.46 1.22
N ILE A 65 15.07 -15.36 1.57
CA ILE A 65 15.07 -16.05 2.87
C ILE A 65 16.35 -16.87 3.04
N VAL A 66 16.75 -17.63 2.02
CA VAL A 66 17.98 -18.43 2.06
C VAL A 66 19.20 -17.52 2.21
N TYR A 67 19.26 -16.44 1.43
CA TYR A 67 20.33 -15.44 1.50
C TYR A 67 20.47 -14.81 2.90
N LEU A 68 19.35 -14.41 3.52
CA LEU A 68 19.37 -13.83 4.87
C LEU A 68 19.82 -14.85 5.93
N LYS A 69 19.36 -16.10 5.83
CA LYS A 69 19.80 -17.17 6.74
C LYS A 69 21.29 -17.42 6.63
N LEU A 70 21.84 -17.41 5.42
CA LEU A 70 23.28 -17.57 5.21
C LEU A 70 24.07 -16.40 5.80
N LYS A 71 23.62 -15.15 5.56
CA LYS A 71 24.22 -13.95 6.17
C LYS A 71 24.23 -14.01 7.70
N LEU A 72 23.13 -14.43 8.31
CA LEU A 72 23.04 -14.59 9.76
C LEU A 72 24.01 -15.65 10.28
N ARG A 73 24.12 -16.79 9.59
CA ARG A 73 25.07 -17.85 9.96
C ARG A 73 26.52 -17.37 9.86
N LEU A 74 26.86 -16.65 8.79
CA LEU A 74 28.18 -16.06 8.61
C LEU A 74 28.48 -15.04 9.71
N LEU A 75 27.59 -14.09 9.96
CA LEU A 75 27.74 -13.10 11.02
C LEU A 75 27.91 -13.75 12.39
N LYS A 76 27.13 -14.80 12.68
CA LYS A 76 27.24 -15.55 13.93
C LYS A 76 28.54 -16.33 14.05
N ALA A 77 29.03 -16.92 12.96
CA ALA A 77 30.32 -17.60 12.94
C ALA A 77 31.46 -16.59 13.20
N LEU A 78 31.39 -15.41 12.57
CA LEU A 78 32.38 -14.35 12.80
C LEU A 78 32.31 -13.80 14.23
N SER A 79 31.11 -13.57 14.78
CA SER A 79 30.96 -13.08 16.16
C SER A 79 31.38 -14.09 17.23
N ASN A 80 31.36 -15.38 16.91
CA ASN A 80 31.84 -16.43 17.83
C ASN A 80 33.36 -16.62 17.75
N SER A 81 33.99 -16.12 16.69
CA SER A 81 35.44 -16.23 16.45
C SER A 81 36.22 -15.00 16.90
N PHE A 82 35.54 -13.90 17.24
CA PHE A 82 36.10 -12.70 17.89
C PHE A 82 35.71 -12.68 19.36
#